data_AF-A0A151EDN8-F1
#
_entry.id   AF-A0A151EDN8-F1
#
_cell.length_a   1.000
_cell.length_b   1.000
_cell.length_c   1.000
_cell.angle_alpha   90.00
_cell.angle_beta   90.00
_cell.angle_gamma   90.00
#
_symmetry.space_group_name_H-M   'P 1'
#
loop_
_entity.id
_entity.type
_entity.pdbx_description
1 polymer ?
#
loop_
_entity_poly.entity_id
_entity_poly.type
_entity_poly.pdbx_seq_one_letter_code
_entity_poly.pdbx_strand_id
1 'polypeptide(L)'
;MLLEIGEKLGNKAILFPIGDIEVFSILKNKKALEKYFLFPMADFNVTDNFLNKRFFYNLLEKLNIDYPRTFFPEKLSDIKEIEKKVSYPCFIKPSYSASFVVDFKTKMFFAKNGTQLNNCFKKAKSKNHDIMIQEIIPGSSKNLYGFNGYFDKKLKLNGCFTSRRIREWPITAGCACFVEELNVPELAEIVNKLIKKIKYFGIIDSDFKKDPRDGKFKLLDINPRFWMQISLPARCGINLPYISYLETLGKSVNKVQSSKKNIKWIFMIDDIRSAHFSISKGDLSIADWLSSLTGKKEYAIFNINDPLPFLSLILNIKPNSRLS
;
A
#
# COMPACT_ATOMS: atom_id res chain seq x y z
N MET A 1 23.54 9.12 9.31
CA MET A 1 22.32 9.96 9.41
C MET A 1 21.43 9.66 10.62
N LEU A 2 20.63 8.58 10.69
CA LEU A 2 19.67 8.40 11.81
C LEU A 2 20.34 8.30 13.20
N LEU A 3 21.48 7.63 13.30
CA LEU A 3 22.25 7.57 14.56
C LEU A 3 22.76 8.95 14.97
N GLU A 4 23.35 9.72 14.05
CA GLU A 4 23.79 11.09 14.29
C GLU A 4 22.66 12.03 14.70
N ILE A 5 21.46 11.86 14.11
CA ILE A 5 20.27 12.60 14.54
C ILE A 5 19.92 12.18 15.97
N GLY A 6 19.86 10.87 16.22
CA GLY A 6 19.54 10.30 17.52
C GLY A 6 20.43 10.79 18.65
N GLU A 7 21.74 10.87 18.43
CA GLU A 7 22.73 11.39 19.39
C GLU A 7 22.50 12.85 19.77
N LYS A 8 21.93 13.63 18.86
CA LYS A 8 21.59 15.05 19.08
C LYS A 8 20.22 15.23 19.73
N LEU A 9 19.40 14.17 19.79
CA LEU A 9 18.11 14.23 20.47
C LEU A 9 18.32 14.14 21.98
N GLY A 10 17.99 15.20 22.71
CA GLY A 10 18.07 15.20 24.19
C GLY A 10 17.11 14.20 24.86
N ASN A 11 16.18 13.59 24.12
CA ASN A 11 15.26 12.55 24.57
C ASN A 11 15.01 11.54 23.44
N LYS A 12 14.53 10.33 23.77
CA LYS A 12 14.11 9.39 22.72
C LYS A 12 12.95 9.97 21.89
N ALA A 13 13.05 9.85 20.57
CA ALA A 13 11.95 10.21 19.66
C ALA A 13 11.21 8.95 19.17
N ILE A 14 10.00 9.13 18.65
CA ILE A 14 9.29 8.04 17.97
C ILE A 14 9.63 8.09 16.49
N LEU A 15 10.06 6.97 15.93
CA LEU A 15 10.45 6.87 14.53
C LEU A 15 9.33 6.23 13.70
N PHE A 16 8.69 7.05 12.85
CA PHE A 16 7.60 6.61 11.97
C PHE A 16 8.12 6.30 10.56
N PRO A 17 8.09 5.04 10.11
CA PRO A 17 8.44 4.71 8.73
C PRO A 17 7.27 5.04 7.77
N ILE A 18 7.61 5.64 6.63
CA ILE A 18 6.65 6.02 5.57
C ILE A 18 6.80 5.20 4.28
N GLY A 19 7.74 4.25 4.24
CA GLY A 19 8.00 3.38 3.10
C GLY A 19 8.61 2.04 3.52
N ASP A 20 8.53 1.05 2.64
CA ASP A 20 8.92 -0.33 2.95
C ASP A 20 10.44 -0.47 3.11
N ILE A 21 11.21 0.35 2.39
CA ILE A 21 12.68 0.43 2.51
C ILE A 21 13.05 0.92 3.90
N GLU A 22 12.36 1.94 4.39
CA GLU A 22 12.54 2.50 5.72
C GLU A 22 12.18 1.47 6.78
N VAL A 23 11.02 0.79 6.67
CA VAL A 23 10.65 -0.29 7.60
C VAL A 23 11.75 -1.35 7.66
N PHE A 24 12.19 -1.86 6.51
CA PHE A 24 13.22 -2.90 6.44
C PHE A 24 14.53 -2.41 7.08
N SER A 25 15.00 -1.23 6.68
CA SER A 25 16.28 -0.67 7.12
C SER A 25 16.27 -0.35 8.62
N ILE A 26 15.17 0.20 9.13
CA ILE A 26 14.99 0.51 10.54
C ILE A 26 14.98 -0.78 11.36
N LEU A 27 14.18 -1.77 10.99
CA LEU A 27 14.02 -2.99 11.77
C LEU A 27 15.27 -3.88 11.73
N LYS A 28 16.02 -3.90 10.61
CA LYS A 28 17.33 -4.57 10.55
C LYS A 28 18.37 -3.94 11.48
N ASN A 29 18.31 -2.61 11.67
CA ASN A 29 19.23 -1.86 12.51
C ASN A 29 18.64 -1.50 13.88
N LYS A 30 17.54 -2.16 14.29
CA LYS A 30 16.76 -1.78 15.47
C LYS A 30 17.60 -1.69 16.74
N LYS A 31 18.50 -2.65 16.98
CA LYS A 31 19.36 -2.71 18.18
C LYS A 31 20.27 -1.48 18.33
N ALA A 32 20.73 -0.90 17.22
CA ALA A 32 21.52 0.33 17.28
C ALA A 32 20.63 1.56 17.48
N LEU A 33 19.48 1.59 16.80
CA LEU A 33 18.55 2.71 16.80
C LEU A 33 17.72 2.82 18.10
N GLU A 34 17.46 1.73 18.81
CA GLU A 34 16.61 1.71 20.01
C GLU A 34 17.20 2.49 21.20
N LYS A 35 18.49 2.84 21.12
CA LYS A 35 19.15 3.77 22.04
C LYS A 35 18.51 5.17 21.98
N TYR A 36 18.06 5.59 20.80
CA TYR A 36 17.57 6.95 20.54
C TYR A 36 16.11 7.00 20.10
N PHE A 37 15.55 5.87 19.66
CA PHE A 37 14.21 5.83 19.07
C PHE A 37 13.30 4.79 19.71
N LEU A 38 12.01 5.10 19.73
CA LEU A 38 10.91 4.18 19.98
C LEU A 38 10.27 3.79 18.65
N PHE A 39 9.83 2.53 18.54
CA PHE A 39 9.27 1.99 17.30
C PHE A 39 7.77 1.68 17.46
N PRO A 40 6.90 2.26 16.63
CA PRO A 40 5.46 2.08 16.70
C PRO A 40 4.99 0.80 15.97
N MET A 41 5.79 -0.27 15.98
CA MET A 41 5.53 -1.49 15.21
C MET A 41 6.28 -2.71 15.77
N ALA A 42 5.85 -3.90 15.36
CA ALA A 42 6.47 -5.16 15.70
C ALA A 42 7.91 -5.33 15.14
N ASP A 43 8.64 -6.29 15.72
CA ASP A 43 10.00 -6.63 15.33
C ASP A 43 10.12 -7.19 13.91
N PHE A 44 11.34 -7.18 13.37
CA PHE A 44 11.65 -7.64 12.01
C PHE A 44 11.03 -9.01 11.71
N ASN A 45 11.22 -10.01 12.57
CA ASN A 45 10.73 -11.39 12.33
C ASN A 45 9.20 -11.49 12.19
N VAL A 46 8.46 -10.55 12.78
CA VAL A 46 7.00 -10.47 12.66
C VAL A 46 6.63 -9.69 11.40
N THR A 47 7.22 -8.51 11.25
CA THR A 47 6.95 -7.56 10.16
C THR A 47 7.35 -8.09 8.78
N ASP A 48 8.37 -8.94 8.70
CA ASP A 48 8.86 -9.55 7.46
C ASP A 48 7.83 -10.46 6.78
N ASN A 49 6.84 -10.96 7.53
CA ASN A 49 5.68 -11.68 6.95
C ASN A 49 4.85 -10.81 6.00
N PHE A 50 4.96 -9.48 6.09
CA PHE A 50 4.33 -8.54 5.16
C PHE A 50 5.28 -8.02 4.09
N LEU A 51 6.53 -7.73 4.46
CA LEU A 51 7.52 -7.18 3.53
C LEU A 51 7.93 -8.18 2.44
N ASN A 52 7.97 -9.47 2.80
CA ASN A 52 8.29 -10.55 1.88
C ASN A 52 7.03 -11.17 1.30
N LYS A 53 6.77 -10.93 0.00
CA LYS A 53 5.56 -11.40 -0.68
C LYS A 53 5.43 -12.92 -0.69
N ARG A 54 6.54 -13.67 -0.69
CA ARG A 54 6.49 -15.13 -0.58
C ARG A 54 5.94 -15.58 0.76
N PHE A 55 6.41 -14.97 1.86
CA PHE A 55 5.90 -15.28 3.20
C PHE A 55 4.44 -14.87 3.34
N PHE A 56 4.10 -13.68 2.83
CA PHE A 56 2.75 -13.15 2.84
C PHE A 56 1.74 -14.10 2.19
N TYR A 57 1.91 -14.46 0.91
CA TYR A 57 0.92 -15.30 0.22
C TYR A 57 0.91 -16.75 0.73
N ASN A 58 2.06 -17.30 1.13
CA ASN A 58 2.09 -18.62 1.78
C ASN A 58 1.28 -18.64 3.08
N LEU A 59 1.22 -17.51 3.79
CA LEU A 59 0.41 -17.37 4.99
C LEU A 59 -1.08 -17.19 4.67
N LEU A 60 -1.43 -16.45 3.62
CA LEU A 60 -2.83 -16.31 3.18
C LEU A 60 -3.42 -17.68 2.82
N GLU A 61 -2.66 -18.50 2.08
CA GLU A 61 -3.03 -19.88 1.75
C GLU A 61 -3.29 -20.72 3.01
N LYS A 62 -2.36 -20.72 3.98
CA LYS A 62 -2.52 -21.44 5.25
C LYS A 62 -3.73 -21.00 6.07
N LEU A 63 -4.20 -19.77 5.87
CA LEU A 63 -5.33 -19.20 6.58
C LEU A 63 -6.64 -19.24 5.78
N ASN A 64 -6.63 -19.82 4.58
CA ASN A 64 -7.75 -19.80 3.64
C ASN A 64 -8.31 -18.37 3.46
N ILE A 65 -7.42 -17.38 3.30
CA ILE A 65 -7.78 -16.01 2.95
C ILE A 65 -7.73 -15.91 1.44
N ASP A 66 -8.76 -15.37 0.80
CA ASP A 66 -8.77 -15.20 -0.65
C ASP A 66 -7.69 -14.21 -1.13
N TYR A 67 -6.89 -14.61 -2.12
CA TYR A 67 -5.82 -13.80 -2.72
C TYR A 67 -5.68 -14.10 -4.23
N PRO A 68 -5.01 -13.25 -5.03
CA PRO A 68 -4.77 -13.55 -6.43
C PRO A 68 -3.86 -14.76 -6.61
N ARG A 69 -4.25 -15.71 -7.44
CA ARG A 69 -3.45 -16.91 -7.77
C ARG A 69 -2.00 -16.52 -8.06
N THR A 70 -1.11 -17.10 -7.29
CA THR A 70 0.31 -16.75 -7.22
C THR A 70 1.17 -18.00 -7.35
N PHE A 71 2.25 -17.89 -8.12
CA PHE A 71 3.25 -18.94 -8.31
C PHE A 71 4.64 -18.41 -7.94
N PHE A 72 5.50 -19.29 -7.43
CA PHE A 72 6.84 -18.95 -6.98
C PHE A 72 7.91 -19.77 -7.71
N PRO A 73 8.27 -19.43 -8.95
CA PRO A 73 9.27 -20.17 -9.72
C PRO A 73 10.67 -20.03 -9.12
N GLU A 74 11.38 -21.13 -9.00
CA GLU A 74 12.78 -21.14 -8.57
C GLU A 74 13.72 -21.26 -9.77
N LYS A 75 13.35 -22.08 -10.75
CA LYS A 75 14.14 -22.39 -11.95
C LYS A 75 13.32 -22.23 -13.23
N LEU A 76 14.03 -22.20 -14.36
CA LEU A 76 13.42 -21.99 -15.67
C LEU A 76 12.43 -23.11 -16.07
N SER A 77 12.65 -24.34 -15.62
CA SER A 77 11.72 -25.45 -15.89
C SER A 77 10.37 -25.27 -15.21
N ASP A 78 10.29 -24.57 -14.07
CA ASP A 78 9.02 -24.28 -13.39
C ASP A 78 8.12 -23.38 -14.25
N ILE A 79 8.73 -22.51 -15.07
CA ILE A 79 7.99 -21.60 -15.96
C ILE A 79 7.12 -22.38 -16.94
N LYS A 80 7.61 -23.48 -17.51
CA LYS A 80 6.83 -24.30 -18.46
C LYS A 80 5.55 -24.86 -17.83
N GLU A 81 5.60 -25.23 -16.55
CA GLU A 81 4.42 -25.72 -15.83
C GLU A 81 3.49 -24.58 -15.40
N ILE A 82 4.04 -23.42 -15.10
CA ILE A 82 3.26 -22.22 -14.75
C ILE A 82 2.54 -21.67 -15.99
N GLU A 83 3.16 -21.69 -17.17
CA GLU A 83 2.55 -21.26 -18.45
C GLU A 83 1.23 -21.99 -18.74
N LYS A 84 1.09 -23.24 -18.30
CA LYS A 84 -0.15 -24.04 -18.45
C LYS A 84 -1.26 -23.64 -17.47
N LYS A 85 -0.92 -22.93 -16.39
CA LYS A 85 -1.82 -22.67 -15.24
C LYS A 85 -2.13 -21.19 -15.04
N VAL A 86 -1.23 -20.31 -15.48
CA VAL A 86 -1.35 -18.85 -15.30
C VAL A 86 -2.31 -18.27 -16.33
N SER A 87 -3.11 -17.29 -15.93
CA SER A 87 -3.89 -16.48 -16.85
C SER A 87 -3.07 -15.29 -17.33
N TYR A 88 -3.14 -15.00 -18.63
CA TYR A 88 -2.51 -13.83 -19.21
C TYR A 88 -3.53 -12.69 -19.42
N PRO A 89 -3.10 -11.41 -19.31
CA PRO A 89 -1.78 -10.99 -18.85
C PRO A 89 -1.54 -11.28 -17.36
N CYS A 90 -0.28 -11.40 -16.96
CA CYS A 90 0.13 -11.64 -15.57
C CYS A 90 1.21 -10.66 -15.11
N PHE A 91 1.33 -10.49 -13.79
CA PHE A 91 2.38 -9.71 -13.16
C PHE A 91 3.55 -10.59 -12.73
N ILE A 92 4.77 -10.07 -12.88
CA ILE A 92 5.98 -10.62 -12.26
C ILE A 92 6.44 -9.60 -11.23
N LYS A 93 6.36 -9.98 -9.95
CA LYS A 93 6.71 -9.12 -8.82
C LYS A 93 7.90 -9.71 -8.06
N PRO A 94 8.80 -8.90 -7.51
CA PRO A 94 9.81 -9.38 -6.59
C PRO A 94 9.20 -9.79 -5.25
N SER A 95 9.86 -10.70 -4.52
CA SER A 95 9.51 -11.01 -3.14
C SER A 95 9.73 -9.80 -2.22
N TYR A 96 10.76 -8.98 -2.50
CA TYR A 96 10.98 -7.67 -1.86
C TYR A 96 10.94 -6.54 -2.90
N SER A 97 10.03 -5.59 -2.73
CA SER A 97 9.80 -4.55 -3.75
C SER A 97 10.95 -3.54 -3.88
N ALA A 98 11.64 -3.25 -2.78
CA ALA A 98 12.69 -2.25 -2.68
C ALA A 98 13.84 -2.41 -3.70
N SER A 99 14.51 -3.56 -3.67
CA SER A 99 15.68 -3.83 -4.51
C SER A 99 15.32 -3.82 -6.00
N PHE A 100 14.11 -4.23 -6.35
CA PHE A 100 13.64 -4.31 -7.73
C PHE A 100 13.45 -2.91 -8.36
N VAL A 101 12.97 -1.94 -7.58
CA VAL A 101 12.87 -0.54 -8.05
C VAL A 101 14.26 0.05 -8.30
N VAL A 102 15.25 -0.29 -7.47
CA VAL A 102 16.64 0.19 -7.66
C VAL A 102 17.18 -0.27 -9.01
N ASP A 103 17.04 -1.58 -9.31
CA ASP A 103 17.59 -2.20 -10.52
C ASP A 103 16.81 -1.89 -11.80
N PHE A 104 15.48 -1.88 -11.74
CA PHE A 104 14.64 -1.84 -12.94
C PHE A 104 13.77 -0.59 -13.06
N LYS A 105 13.79 0.31 -12.07
CA LYS A 105 12.96 1.52 -12.01
C LYS A 105 11.46 1.24 -12.12
N THR A 106 11.01 0.04 -11.80
CA THR A 106 9.60 -0.38 -11.76
C THR A 106 9.38 -1.29 -10.56
N LYS A 107 8.15 -1.39 -10.06
CA LYS A 107 7.78 -2.30 -8.96
C LYS A 107 7.48 -3.73 -9.45
N MET A 108 7.23 -3.89 -10.74
CA MET A 108 6.86 -5.18 -11.36
C MET A 108 7.11 -5.18 -12.86
N PHE A 109 7.19 -6.38 -13.45
CA PHE A 109 7.06 -6.58 -14.90
C PHE A 109 5.66 -7.09 -15.25
N PHE A 110 5.33 -6.99 -16.53
CA PHE A 110 4.06 -7.39 -17.11
C PHE A 110 4.31 -8.31 -18.29
N ALA A 111 3.63 -9.46 -18.33
CA ALA A 111 3.74 -10.43 -19.42
C ALA A 111 2.36 -10.74 -20.00
N LYS A 112 2.22 -10.57 -21.32
CA LYS A 112 0.99 -10.86 -22.07
C LYS A 112 0.93 -12.29 -22.60
N ASN A 113 2.03 -13.03 -22.55
CA ASN A 113 2.14 -14.41 -23.05
C ASN A 113 3.38 -15.12 -22.44
N GLY A 114 3.53 -16.42 -22.72
CA GLY A 114 4.62 -17.25 -22.22
C GLY A 114 6.02 -16.74 -22.60
N THR A 115 6.22 -16.32 -23.85
CA THR A 115 7.50 -15.74 -24.30
C THR A 115 7.90 -14.53 -23.47
N GLN A 116 6.97 -13.59 -23.23
CA GLN A 116 7.22 -12.42 -22.38
C GLN A 116 7.46 -12.82 -20.92
N LEU A 117 6.73 -13.82 -20.41
CA LEU A 117 6.91 -14.33 -19.05
C LEU A 117 8.32 -14.89 -18.84
N ASN A 118 8.79 -15.73 -19.76
CA ASN A 118 10.13 -16.30 -19.75
C ASN A 118 11.22 -15.21 -19.78
N ASN A 119 11.06 -14.21 -20.66
CA ASN A 119 11.98 -13.07 -20.74
C ASN A 119 12.00 -12.25 -19.44
N CYS A 120 10.83 -11.98 -18.84
CA CYS A 120 10.73 -11.29 -17.56
C CYS A 120 11.40 -12.08 -16.44
N PHE A 121 11.19 -13.40 -16.39
CA PHE A 121 11.83 -14.29 -15.41
C PHE A 121 13.36 -14.23 -15.52
N LYS A 122 13.91 -14.44 -16.72
CA LYS A 122 15.37 -14.37 -16.97
C LYS A 122 15.95 -13.01 -16.58
N LYS A 123 15.26 -11.93 -16.95
CA LYS A 123 15.67 -10.55 -16.62
C LYS A 123 15.71 -10.31 -15.11
N ALA A 124 14.72 -10.79 -14.36
CA ALA A 124 14.71 -10.63 -12.90
C ALA A 124 15.81 -11.48 -12.24
N LYS A 125 15.98 -12.74 -12.70
CA LYS A 125 17.00 -13.66 -12.17
C LYS A 125 18.43 -13.22 -12.47
N SER A 126 18.69 -12.52 -13.57
CA SER A 126 20.04 -11.97 -13.86
C SER A 126 20.51 -10.90 -12.85
N LYS A 127 19.58 -10.38 -12.04
CA LYS A 127 19.85 -9.48 -10.91
C LYS A 127 19.57 -10.13 -9.56
N ASN A 128 19.50 -11.46 -9.51
CA ASN A 128 19.29 -12.26 -8.30
C ASN A 128 17.99 -11.95 -7.53
N HIS A 129 16.94 -11.47 -8.21
CA HIS A 129 15.65 -11.29 -7.55
C HIS A 129 14.93 -12.62 -7.35
N ASP A 130 14.48 -12.87 -6.11
CA ASP A 130 13.39 -13.81 -5.87
C ASP A 130 12.09 -13.18 -6.36
N ILE A 131 11.31 -13.92 -7.14
CA ILE A 131 10.13 -13.40 -7.83
C ILE A 131 8.94 -14.33 -7.71
N MET A 132 7.77 -13.74 -7.89
CA MET A 132 6.49 -14.41 -8.00
C MET A 132 5.79 -14.02 -9.30
N ILE A 133 4.97 -14.92 -9.81
CA ILE A 133 4.10 -14.71 -10.96
C ILE A 133 2.66 -14.71 -10.45
N GLN A 134 1.89 -13.68 -10.75
CA GLN A 134 0.57 -13.46 -10.18
C GLN A 134 -0.47 -13.15 -11.25
N GLU A 135 -1.67 -13.70 -11.08
CA GLU A 135 -2.81 -13.34 -11.90
C GLU A 135 -3.18 -11.85 -11.73
N ILE A 136 -3.89 -11.31 -12.71
CA ILE A 136 -4.46 -9.97 -12.62
C ILE A 136 -5.94 -10.11 -12.34
N ILE A 137 -6.37 -9.72 -11.15
CA ILE A 137 -7.80 -9.70 -10.80
C ILE A 137 -8.50 -8.68 -11.69
N PRO A 138 -9.58 -9.05 -12.41
CA PRO A 138 -10.29 -8.15 -13.32
C PRO A 138 -11.04 -7.05 -12.58
N GLY A 139 -11.55 -6.07 -13.33
CA GLY A 139 -12.26 -4.91 -12.81
C GLY A 139 -11.42 -3.64 -12.77
N SER A 140 -12.10 -2.49 -12.74
CA SER A 140 -11.47 -1.17 -12.75
C SER A 140 -10.93 -0.79 -11.37
N SER A 141 -10.39 0.43 -11.22
CA SER A 141 -9.98 0.95 -9.92
C SER A 141 -11.15 1.00 -8.91
N LYS A 142 -12.40 1.06 -9.35
CA LYS A 142 -13.59 1.00 -8.47
C LYS A 142 -13.74 -0.34 -7.74
N ASN A 143 -13.06 -1.39 -8.23
CA ASN A 143 -12.97 -2.67 -7.55
C ASN A 143 -11.85 -2.72 -6.49
N LEU A 144 -11.01 -1.69 -6.39
CA LEU A 144 -9.93 -1.61 -5.39
C LEU A 144 -10.42 -0.93 -4.12
N TYR A 145 -10.12 -1.57 -3.00
CA TYR A 145 -10.51 -1.13 -1.67
C TYR A 145 -9.28 -1.08 -0.77
N GLY A 146 -9.23 -0.10 0.12
CA GLY A 146 -8.20 0.00 1.16
C GLY A 146 -8.80 -0.36 2.51
N PHE A 147 -8.06 -1.09 3.33
CA PHE A 147 -8.27 -1.14 4.77
C PHE A 147 -7.02 -0.62 5.48
N ASN A 148 -7.22 0.34 6.38
CA ASN A 148 -6.18 0.91 7.21
C ASN A 148 -6.56 0.70 8.68
N GLY A 149 -5.58 0.38 9.51
CA GLY A 149 -5.86 0.17 10.93
C GLY A 149 -4.64 0.29 11.82
N TYR A 150 -4.89 0.47 13.10
CA TYR A 150 -3.87 0.39 14.14
C TYR A 150 -4.19 -0.75 15.10
N PHE A 151 -3.22 -1.64 15.29
CA PHE A 151 -3.29 -2.76 16.24
C PHE A 151 -2.36 -2.49 17.41
N ASP A 152 -2.88 -2.60 18.63
CA ASP A 152 -2.07 -2.48 19.85
C ASP A 152 -1.24 -3.74 20.14
N LYS A 153 -0.39 -3.68 21.16
CA LYS A 153 0.44 -4.82 21.60
C LYS A 153 -0.38 -6.01 22.13
N LYS A 154 -1.67 -5.82 22.43
CA LYS A 154 -2.63 -6.87 22.80
C LYS A 154 -3.40 -7.39 21.58
N LEU A 155 -3.00 -7.00 20.37
CA LEU A 155 -3.59 -7.37 19.08
C LEU A 155 -5.05 -6.93 18.94
N LYS A 156 -5.44 -5.85 19.63
CA LYS A 156 -6.76 -5.22 19.48
C LYS A 156 -6.70 -4.10 18.45
N LEU A 157 -7.73 -4.04 17.61
CA LEU A 157 -7.92 -2.98 16.64
C LEU A 157 -8.43 -1.72 17.35
N ASN A 158 -7.57 -0.70 17.49
CA ASN A 158 -7.86 0.56 18.21
C ASN A 158 -8.21 1.73 17.26
N GLY A 159 -8.49 1.41 16.00
CA GLY A 159 -9.00 2.34 14.99
C GLY A 159 -8.88 1.70 13.62
N CYS A 160 -9.88 1.87 12.77
CA CYS A 160 -9.83 1.39 11.39
C CYS A 160 -10.56 2.32 10.44
N PHE A 161 -10.16 2.27 9.18
CA PHE A 161 -10.70 3.07 8.11
C PHE A 161 -10.74 2.21 6.85
N THR A 162 -11.84 2.29 6.11
CA THR A 162 -11.97 1.63 4.81
C THR A 162 -12.23 2.65 3.73
N SER A 163 -11.71 2.35 2.54
CA SER A 163 -11.83 3.25 1.40
C SER A 163 -11.98 2.49 0.09
N ARG A 164 -12.47 3.20 -0.92
CA ARG A 164 -12.56 2.72 -2.30
C ARG A 164 -11.75 3.65 -3.19
N ARG A 165 -10.97 3.06 -4.09
CA ARG A 165 -10.18 3.81 -5.05
C ARG A 165 -11.11 4.27 -6.18
N ILE A 166 -11.15 5.58 -6.45
CA ILE A 166 -11.89 6.14 -7.57
C ILE A 166 -10.98 6.19 -8.80
N ARG A 167 -9.75 6.71 -8.64
CA ARG A 167 -8.74 6.82 -9.70
C ARG A 167 -7.33 6.57 -9.18
N GLU A 168 -6.45 6.21 -10.10
CA GLU A 168 -5.04 5.96 -9.86
C GLU A 168 -4.17 6.52 -10.98
N TRP A 169 -2.90 6.73 -10.66
CA TRP A 169 -1.90 7.14 -11.63
C TRP A 169 -0.54 6.50 -11.34
N PRO A 170 0.16 5.94 -12.35
CA PRO A 170 -0.34 5.61 -13.69
C PRO A 170 -1.50 4.60 -13.67
N ILE A 171 -2.31 4.55 -14.73
CA ILE A 171 -3.44 3.61 -14.80
C ILE A 171 -2.94 2.15 -14.78
N THR A 172 -3.69 1.25 -14.14
CA THR A 172 -3.46 -0.21 -14.01
C THR A 172 -2.42 -0.62 -12.98
N ALA A 173 -1.38 0.19 -12.74
CA ALA A 173 -0.25 -0.18 -11.89
C ALA A 173 0.30 0.97 -11.04
N GLY A 174 -0.54 1.97 -10.77
CA GLY A 174 -0.17 3.19 -10.05
C GLY A 174 -0.65 3.27 -8.62
N CYS A 175 -0.38 4.43 -8.02
CA CYS A 175 -0.85 4.80 -6.70
C CYS A 175 -2.24 5.43 -6.79
N ALA A 176 -3.04 5.30 -5.74
CA ALA A 176 -4.33 5.98 -5.68
C ALA A 176 -4.14 7.50 -5.67
N CYS A 177 -4.76 8.19 -6.62
CA CYS A 177 -4.77 9.66 -6.67
C CYS A 177 -6.15 10.23 -6.28
N PHE A 178 -7.19 9.41 -6.27
CA PHE A 178 -8.51 9.81 -5.79
C PHE A 178 -9.19 8.64 -5.07
N VAL A 179 -9.58 8.86 -3.82
CA VAL A 179 -10.07 7.84 -2.91
C VAL A 179 -11.29 8.36 -2.16
N GLU A 180 -12.27 7.51 -1.90
CA GLU A 180 -13.42 7.85 -1.06
C GLU A 180 -13.50 6.96 0.17
N GLU A 181 -13.89 7.58 1.29
CA GLU A 181 -14.31 6.85 2.48
C GLU A 181 -15.62 6.10 2.21
N LEU A 182 -15.68 4.87 2.71
CA LEU A 182 -16.89 4.08 2.82
C LEU A 182 -16.69 2.98 3.87
N ASN A 183 -17.77 2.41 4.40
CA ASN A 183 -17.68 1.35 5.40
C ASN A 183 -17.72 -0.04 4.74
N VAL A 184 -16.64 -0.83 4.89
CA VAL A 184 -16.57 -2.23 4.40
C VAL A 184 -16.08 -3.14 5.53
N PRO A 185 -16.96 -3.57 6.46
CA PRO A 185 -16.56 -4.30 7.67
C PRO A 185 -15.86 -5.64 7.39
N GLU A 186 -16.22 -6.30 6.28
CA GLU A 186 -15.62 -7.57 5.83
C GLU A 186 -14.08 -7.48 5.72
N LEU A 187 -13.54 -6.34 5.29
CA LEU A 187 -12.08 -6.16 5.20
C LEU A 187 -11.42 -6.21 6.58
N ALA A 188 -12.06 -5.62 7.59
CA ALA A 188 -11.55 -5.65 8.95
C ALA A 188 -11.51 -7.08 9.50
N GLU A 189 -12.50 -7.90 9.19
CA GLU A 189 -12.56 -9.31 9.63
C GLU A 189 -11.41 -10.13 9.05
N ILE A 190 -11.16 -10.01 7.74
CA ILE A 190 -10.07 -10.68 7.03
C ILE A 190 -8.72 -10.29 7.65
N VAL A 191 -8.50 -8.98 7.81
CA VAL A 191 -7.23 -8.46 8.33
C VAL A 191 -7.05 -8.83 9.80
N ASN A 192 -8.08 -8.75 10.63
CA ASN A 192 -8.02 -9.15 12.04
C ASN A 192 -7.59 -10.61 12.21
N LYS A 193 -8.08 -11.53 11.36
CA LYS A 193 -7.68 -12.95 11.37
C LYS A 193 -6.19 -13.10 11.11
N LEU A 194 -5.69 -12.39 10.10
CA LEU A 194 -4.27 -12.42 9.71
C LEU A 194 -3.37 -11.81 10.80
N ILE A 195 -3.71 -10.63 11.33
CA ILE A 195 -2.92 -9.95 12.36
C ILE A 195 -2.80 -10.80 13.63
N LYS A 196 -3.90 -11.43 14.07
CA LYS A 196 -3.87 -12.32 15.24
C LYS A 196 -2.94 -13.52 15.04
N LYS A 197 -2.88 -14.09 13.83
CA LYS A 197 -1.98 -15.21 13.52
C LYS A 197 -0.51 -14.80 13.54
N ILE A 198 -0.20 -13.65 12.93
CA ILE A 198 1.17 -13.12 12.82
C ILE A 198 1.65 -12.53 14.14
N LYS A 199 0.73 -12.07 15.00
CA LYS A 199 0.99 -11.30 16.22
C LYS A 199 1.65 -9.95 15.93
N TYR A 200 1.22 -9.29 14.86
CA TYR A 200 1.69 -7.95 14.52
C TYR A 200 0.94 -6.87 15.33
N PHE A 201 1.67 -5.84 15.73
CA PHE A 201 1.13 -4.58 16.25
C PHE A 201 1.75 -3.41 15.48
N GLY A 202 1.01 -2.30 15.40
CA GLY A 202 1.39 -1.12 14.63
C GLY A 202 0.31 -0.72 13.61
N ILE A 203 0.66 0.28 12.79
CA ILE A 203 -0.18 0.69 11.66
C ILE A 203 -0.02 -0.31 10.51
N ILE A 204 -1.15 -0.61 9.87
CA ILE A 204 -1.16 -1.28 8.57
C ILE A 204 -2.00 -0.51 7.55
N ASP A 205 -1.58 -0.64 6.30
CA ASP A 205 -2.28 -0.20 5.10
C ASP A 205 -2.39 -1.39 4.15
N SER A 206 -3.61 -1.80 3.82
CA SER A 206 -3.85 -3.02 3.05
C SER A 206 -4.71 -2.74 1.83
N ASP A 207 -4.29 -3.31 0.70
CA ASP A 207 -4.99 -3.20 -0.57
C ASP A 207 -5.77 -4.49 -0.84
N PHE A 208 -7.03 -4.35 -1.19
CA PHE A 208 -7.92 -5.41 -1.62
C PHE A 208 -8.44 -5.13 -3.02
N LYS A 209 -8.76 -6.18 -3.78
CA LYS A 209 -9.59 -6.06 -4.98
C LYS A 209 -10.79 -6.98 -4.90
N LYS A 210 -11.99 -6.44 -5.08
CA LYS A 210 -13.22 -7.22 -5.20
C LYS A 210 -13.30 -7.83 -6.59
N ASP A 211 -13.12 -9.13 -6.68
CA ASP A 211 -13.13 -9.86 -7.94
C ASP A 211 -14.57 -9.97 -8.48
N PRO A 212 -14.88 -9.41 -9.66
CA PRO A 212 -16.23 -9.48 -10.21
C PRO A 212 -16.65 -10.89 -10.64
N ARG A 213 -15.71 -11.84 -10.75
CA ARG A 213 -16.00 -13.22 -11.19
C ARG A 213 -16.69 -14.04 -10.09
N ASP A 214 -16.31 -13.83 -8.83
CA ASP A 214 -16.83 -14.58 -7.68
C ASP A 214 -17.39 -13.67 -6.55
N GLY A 215 -17.26 -12.36 -6.69
CA GLY A 215 -17.74 -11.37 -5.73
C GLY A 215 -16.86 -11.21 -4.48
N LYS A 216 -15.73 -11.93 -4.37
CA LYS A 216 -14.91 -11.98 -3.17
C LYS A 216 -13.84 -10.89 -3.13
N PHE A 217 -13.46 -10.44 -1.93
CA PHE A 217 -12.30 -9.58 -1.75
C PHE A 217 -11.01 -10.40 -1.75
N LYS A 218 -10.15 -10.17 -2.75
CA LYS A 218 -8.80 -10.72 -2.83
C LYS A 218 -7.83 -9.77 -2.14
N LEU A 219 -7.16 -10.23 -1.09
CA LEU A 219 -6.13 -9.44 -0.40
C LEU A 219 -4.87 -9.36 -1.28
N LEU A 220 -4.49 -8.15 -1.67
CA LEU A 220 -3.37 -7.89 -2.57
C LEU A 220 -2.06 -7.68 -1.82
N ASP A 221 -2.07 -6.83 -0.78
CA ASP A 221 -0.86 -6.47 -0.05
C ASP A 221 -1.20 -5.95 1.36
N ILE A 222 -0.24 -6.04 2.28
CA ILE A 222 -0.27 -5.33 3.57
C ILE A 222 1.06 -4.61 3.75
N ASN A 223 0.97 -3.31 3.99
CA ASN A 223 2.10 -2.42 4.22
C ASN A 223 2.15 -2.04 5.70
N PRO A 224 3.18 -2.45 6.46
CA PRO A 224 3.32 -2.20 7.90
C PRO A 224 3.86 -0.79 8.20
N ARG A 225 3.26 0.24 7.59
CA ARG A 225 3.77 1.61 7.57
C ARG A 225 2.67 2.64 7.35
N PHE A 226 3.04 3.89 7.50
CA PHE A 226 2.24 5.04 7.14
C PHE A 226 2.14 5.13 5.61
N TRP A 227 1.09 5.75 5.09
CA TRP A 227 0.82 5.78 3.66
C TRP A 227 0.34 7.17 3.22
N MET A 228 0.27 7.40 1.92
CA MET A 228 0.07 8.73 1.34
C MET A 228 -1.27 9.37 1.74
N GLN A 229 -2.34 8.58 1.86
CA GLN A 229 -3.69 9.08 2.14
C GLN A 229 -4.02 9.13 3.65
N ILE A 230 -3.02 9.09 4.53
CA ILE A 230 -3.23 8.96 5.98
C ILE A 230 -3.97 10.14 6.63
N SER A 231 -3.99 11.31 5.98
CA SER A 231 -4.80 12.45 6.43
C SER A 231 -6.30 12.20 6.29
N LEU A 232 -6.73 11.33 5.37
CA LEU A 232 -8.16 11.05 5.14
C LEU A 232 -8.83 10.38 6.35
N PRO A 233 -8.31 9.28 6.94
CA PRO A 233 -8.82 8.75 8.20
C PRO A 233 -8.89 9.81 9.29
N ALA A 234 -7.85 10.64 9.45
CA ALA A 234 -7.81 11.70 10.46
C ALA A 234 -8.92 12.74 10.23
N ARG A 235 -9.16 13.12 8.96
CA ARG A 235 -10.24 14.02 8.57
C ARG A 235 -11.63 13.44 8.87
N CYS A 236 -11.75 12.11 8.80
CA CYS A 236 -12.95 11.35 9.21
C CYS A 236 -13.07 11.13 10.73
N GLY A 237 -12.11 11.65 11.52
CA GLY A 237 -12.08 11.56 12.97
C GLY A 237 -11.21 10.43 13.52
N ILE A 238 -10.60 9.61 12.67
CA ILE A 238 -9.77 8.46 13.05
C ILE A 238 -8.29 8.78 12.81
N ASN A 239 -7.68 9.49 13.75
CA ASN A 239 -6.28 9.91 13.62
C ASN A 239 -5.31 8.76 13.99
N LEU A 240 -5.12 7.79 13.08
CA LEU A 240 -4.25 6.63 13.28
C LEU A 240 -2.79 7.01 13.66
N PRO A 241 -2.15 8.05 13.05
CA PRO A 241 -0.86 8.55 13.53
C PRO A 241 -0.84 8.92 15.00
N TYR A 242 -1.86 9.64 15.46
CA TYR A 242 -1.96 10.08 16.86
C TYR A 242 -2.22 8.91 17.81
N ILE A 243 -3.06 7.96 17.42
CA ILE A 243 -3.28 6.71 18.16
C ILE A 243 -1.96 5.95 18.32
N SER A 244 -1.23 5.78 17.22
CA SER A 244 0.08 5.12 17.19
C SER A 244 1.11 5.82 18.07
N TYR A 245 1.13 7.15 18.04
CA TYR A 245 1.97 7.98 18.91
C TYR A 245 1.67 7.77 20.39
N LEU A 246 0.41 7.88 20.81
CA LEU A 246 -0.01 7.73 22.21
C LEU A 246 0.29 6.32 22.75
N GLU A 247 -0.05 5.28 21.98
CA GLU A 247 0.22 3.88 22.36
C GLU A 247 1.73 3.60 22.46
N THR A 248 2.54 4.19 21.59
CA THR A 248 4.01 4.08 21.66
C THR A 248 4.57 4.72 22.93
N LEU A 249 3.93 5.79 23.44
CA LEU A 249 4.24 6.40 24.73
C LEU A 249 3.62 5.66 25.92
N GLY A 250 2.89 4.56 25.70
CA GLY A 250 2.19 3.83 26.76
C GLY A 250 0.97 4.56 27.32
N LYS A 251 0.44 5.56 26.61
CA LYS A 251 -0.79 6.27 26.99
C LYS A 251 -2.00 5.48 26.48
N SER A 252 -3.07 5.46 27.27
CA SER A 252 -4.33 4.85 26.86
C SER A 252 -4.99 5.66 25.75
N VAL A 253 -5.55 4.94 24.78
CA VAL A 253 -6.33 5.53 23.68
C VAL A 253 -7.74 4.98 23.73
N ASN A 254 -8.73 5.88 23.77
CA ASN A 254 -10.12 5.49 23.63
C ASN A 254 -10.35 4.99 22.20
N LYS A 255 -11.13 3.91 22.05
CA LYS A 255 -11.51 3.44 20.72
C LYS A 255 -12.20 4.56 19.94
N VAL A 256 -11.70 4.80 18.73
CA VAL A 256 -12.22 5.85 17.87
C VAL A 256 -13.04 5.22 16.75
N GLN A 257 -14.25 5.73 16.54
CA GLN A 257 -15.08 5.43 15.39
C GLN A 257 -15.13 6.64 14.46
N SER A 258 -15.38 6.38 13.17
CA SER A 258 -15.54 7.46 12.19
C SER A 258 -16.71 8.36 12.60
N SER A 259 -16.46 9.66 12.71
CA SER A 259 -17.49 10.66 13.02
C SER A 259 -17.98 11.40 11.79
N LYS A 260 -17.28 11.28 10.65
CA LYS A 260 -17.64 11.92 9.37
C LYS A 260 -17.52 10.92 8.24
N LYS A 261 -18.54 10.90 7.37
CA LYS A 261 -18.65 9.98 6.24
C LYS A 261 -18.59 10.72 4.90
N ASN A 262 -18.35 9.97 3.83
CA ASN A 262 -18.36 10.45 2.44
C ASN A 262 -17.35 11.58 2.17
N ILE A 263 -16.19 11.53 2.83
CA ILE A 263 -15.07 12.42 2.53
C ILE A 263 -14.20 11.75 1.48
N LYS A 264 -13.75 12.52 0.50
CA LYS A 264 -12.85 12.05 -0.56
C LYS A 264 -11.45 12.64 -0.35
N TRP A 265 -10.41 11.85 -0.59
CA TRP A 265 -9.04 12.33 -0.64
C TRP A 265 -8.57 12.45 -2.07
N ILE A 266 -7.97 13.58 -2.45
CA ILE A 266 -7.53 13.82 -3.81
C ILE A 266 -6.09 14.36 -3.87
N PHE A 267 -5.29 13.75 -4.74
CA PHE A 267 -4.05 14.30 -5.24
C PHE A 267 -4.28 14.91 -6.63
N MET A 268 -4.63 16.20 -6.67
CA MET A 268 -5.20 16.86 -7.85
C MET A 268 -4.36 16.71 -9.12
N ILE A 269 -3.03 16.80 -9.03
CA ILE A 269 -2.15 16.73 -10.21
C ILE A 269 -2.25 15.35 -10.88
N ASP A 270 -2.19 14.29 -10.09
CA ASP A 270 -2.29 12.92 -10.61
C ASP A 270 -3.73 12.53 -10.96
N ASP A 271 -4.71 13.14 -10.30
CA ASP A 271 -6.12 13.03 -10.69
C ASP A 271 -6.37 13.61 -12.10
N ILE A 272 -5.85 14.80 -12.38
CA ILE A 272 -5.97 15.44 -13.71
C ILE A 272 -5.28 14.58 -14.78
N ARG A 273 -4.08 14.04 -14.51
CA ARG A 273 -3.38 13.14 -15.44
C ARG A 273 -4.19 11.87 -15.72
N SER A 274 -4.71 11.25 -14.67
CA SER A 274 -5.55 10.05 -14.75
C SER A 274 -6.83 10.31 -15.53
N ALA A 275 -7.51 11.43 -15.23
CA ALA A 275 -8.73 11.85 -15.90
C ALA A 275 -8.48 12.18 -17.38
N HIS A 276 -7.45 12.97 -17.69
CA HIS A 276 -7.10 13.33 -19.05
C HIS A 276 -6.82 12.08 -19.91
N PHE A 277 -6.01 11.15 -19.41
CA PHE A 277 -5.74 9.90 -20.11
C PHE A 277 -7.04 9.10 -20.32
N SER A 278 -7.86 8.95 -19.28
CA SER A 278 -9.11 8.17 -19.36
C SER A 278 -10.13 8.79 -20.32
N ILE A 279 -10.25 10.13 -20.34
CA ILE A 279 -11.10 10.89 -21.27
C ILE A 279 -10.61 10.68 -22.71
N SER A 280 -9.29 10.72 -22.94
CA SER A 280 -8.71 10.48 -24.28
C SER A 280 -8.96 9.06 -24.81
N LYS A 281 -9.28 8.11 -23.93
CA LYS A 281 -9.61 6.72 -24.26
C LYS A 281 -11.12 6.44 -24.30
N GLY A 282 -11.96 7.40 -23.91
CA GLY A 282 -13.40 7.22 -23.81
C GLY A 282 -13.86 6.45 -22.56
N ASP A 283 -12.96 6.17 -21.62
CA ASP A 283 -13.27 5.42 -20.38
C ASP A 283 -13.90 6.31 -19.29
N LEU A 284 -13.86 7.64 -19.46
CA LEU A 284 -14.40 8.63 -18.54
C LEU A 284 -14.92 9.84 -19.33
N SER A 285 -16.13 10.32 -19.05
CA SER A 285 -16.61 11.59 -19.61
C SER A 285 -16.15 12.79 -18.78
N ILE A 286 -16.05 13.97 -19.39
CA ILE A 286 -15.77 15.23 -18.65
C ILE A 286 -16.84 15.48 -17.59
N ALA A 287 -18.11 15.19 -17.90
CA ALA A 287 -19.23 15.34 -16.97
C ALA A 287 -19.07 14.41 -15.75
N ASP A 288 -18.71 13.15 -15.96
CA ASP A 288 -18.46 12.18 -14.87
C ASP A 288 -17.24 12.59 -14.03
N TRP A 289 -16.19 13.12 -14.66
CA TRP A 289 -15.04 13.64 -13.95
C TRP A 289 -15.44 14.80 -13.02
N LEU A 290 -16.12 15.82 -13.54
CA LEU A 290 -16.57 16.97 -12.75
C LEU A 290 -17.54 16.54 -11.64
N SER A 291 -18.48 15.65 -11.95
CA SER A 291 -19.41 15.08 -10.97
C SER A 291 -18.67 14.34 -9.84
N SER A 292 -17.62 13.59 -10.18
CA SER A 292 -16.80 12.89 -9.18
C SER A 292 -16.11 13.83 -8.20
N LEU A 293 -15.81 15.06 -8.62
CA LEU A 293 -15.20 16.11 -7.80
C LEU A 293 -16.20 16.82 -6.88
N THR A 294 -17.47 16.42 -6.82
CA THR A 294 -18.42 16.98 -5.85
C THR A 294 -18.18 16.44 -4.44
N GLY A 295 -18.67 17.16 -3.42
CA GLY A 295 -18.62 16.76 -2.02
C GLY A 295 -17.37 17.23 -1.25
N LYS A 296 -17.32 16.82 0.02
CA LYS A 296 -16.25 17.19 0.97
C LYS A 296 -14.94 16.50 0.61
N LYS A 297 -13.84 17.25 0.69
CA LYS A 297 -12.51 16.74 0.33
C LYS A 297 -11.48 16.96 1.42
N GLU A 298 -10.51 16.06 1.41
CA GLU A 298 -9.18 16.20 1.96
C GLU A 298 -8.20 16.29 0.78
N TYR A 299 -7.35 17.29 0.74
CA TYR A 299 -6.39 17.45 -0.35
C TYR A 299 -5.03 16.91 0.08
N ALA A 300 -4.35 16.22 -0.83
CA ALA A 300 -3.04 15.63 -0.56
C ALA A 300 -1.99 16.68 -0.13
N ILE A 301 -2.00 17.84 -0.81
CA ILE A 301 -0.99 18.90 -0.68
C ILE A 301 -1.62 20.29 -0.56
N PHE A 302 -2.70 20.56 -1.30
CA PHE A 302 -3.31 21.88 -1.32
C PHE A 302 -3.98 22.24 0.01
N ASN A 303 -3.60 23.39 0.58
CA ASN A 303 -4.26 23.99 1.72
C ASN A 303 -4.43 25.49 1.44
N ILE A 304 -5.63 26.03 1.64
CA ILE A 304 -5.90 27.45 1.38
C ILE A 304 -5.15 28.37 2.35
N ASN A 305 -4.86 27.89 3.57
CA ASN A 305 -4.11 28.64 4.58
C ASN A 305 -2.59 28.48 4.44
N ASP A 306 -2.13 27.53 3.61
CA ASP A 306 -0.72 27.31 3.30
C ASP A 306 -0.57 26.82 1.85
N PRO A 307 -0.70 27.73 0.86
CA PRO A 307 -0.70 27.36 -0.55
C PRO A 307 0.72 27.12 -1.12
N LEU A 308 1.77 27.55 -0.43
CA LEU A 308 3.15 27.52 -0.93
C LEU A 308 3.66 26.11 -1.29
N PRO A 309 3.41 25.05 -0.48
CA PRO A 309 3.80 23.69 -0.85
C PRO A 309 3.16 23.23 -2.17
N PHE A 310 1.89 23.58 -2.39
CA PHE A 310 1.18 23.22 -3.62
C PHE A 310 1.72 23.98 -4.84
N LEU A 311 2.01 25.28 -4.69
CA LEU A 311 2.64 26.07 -5.76
C LEU A 311 4.03 25.56 -6.11
N SER A 312 4.85 25.25 -5.10
CA SER A 312 6.17 24.65 -5.29
C SER A 312 6.08 23.31 -6.02
N LEU A 313 5.09 22.48 -5.67
CA LEU A 313 4.86 21.23 -6.38
C LEU A 313 4.53 21.47 -7.86
N ILE A 314 3.64 22.41 -8.19
CA ILE A 314 3.29 22.74 -9.58
C ILE A 314 4.53 23.18 -10.36
N LEU A 315 5.32 24.10 -9.80
CA LEU A 315 6.53 24.63 -10.45
C LEU A 315 7.59 23.54 -10.70
N ASN A 316 7.61 22.51 -9.86
CA ASN A 316 8.55 21.40 -9.93
C ASN A 316 8.01 20.17 -10.67
N ILE A 317 6.80 20.22 -11.22
CA ILE A 317 6.29 19.15 -12.10
C ILE A 317 7.21 19.09 -13.33
N LYS A 318 8.10 18.10 -13.37
CA LYS A 318 8.76 17.74 -14.63
C LYS A 318 7.76 16.96 -15.48
N PRO A 319 7.74 17.16 -16.81
CA PRO A 319 6.83 16.44 -17.70
C PRO A 319 6.93 14.91 -17.61
N ASN A 320 7.99 14.35 -17.00
CA ASN A 320 8.20 12.91 -16.83
C ASN A 320 8.67 12.46 -15.43
N SER A 321 8.62 13.30 -14.38
CA SER A 321 9.07 12.85 -13.05
C SER A 321 8.01 11.97 -12.38
N ARG A 322 8.33 10.68 -12.23
CA ARG A 322 7.63 9.77 -11.33
C ARG A 322 7.84 10.25 -9.89
N LEU A 323 6.78 10.62 -9.20
CA LEU A 323 6.76 10.56 -7.74
C LEU A 323 6.61 9.08 -7.38
N SER A 324 7.74 8.36 -7.36
CA SER A 324 7.79 6.90 -7.12
C SER A 324 7.88 6.57 -5.65
#